data_AF-A0A514WUB7-F1
#
_entry.id   AF-A0A514WUB7-F1
#
_cell.length_a   1.000
_cell.length_b   1.000
_cell.length_c   1.000
_cell.angle_alpha   90.00
_cell.angle_beta   90.00
_cell.angle_gamma   90.00
#
_symmetry.space_group_name_H-M   'P 1'
#
loop_
_entity.id
_entity.type
_entity.pdbx_description
1 polymer ?
#
loop_
_entity_poly.entity_id
_entity_poly.type
_entity_poly.pdbx_seq_one_letter_code
_entity_poly.pdbx_strand_id
1 'polypeptide(L)'
;MKSLLVFAFMMMAGLSAGAAQSVEEFTQGFVAATNAHIAELNEQRAAEGKKLYCSALNDKQVALIAKVASTPEITVKDFVETVSDSLECYEPFWSQWGHKDSIRGILFNTKAYVLDNTLINESMVLFAGRDPNIYEKVLEVAAPSEF
;
A
#
# COMPACT_ATOMS: atom_id res chain seq x y z
N MET A 1 15.88 21.55 -21.59
CA MET A 1 14.80 22.27 -20.87
C MET A 1 13.45 21.63 -21.21
N LYS A 2 13.10 20.48 -20.61
CA LYS A 2 11.80 19.80 -20.80
C LYS A 2 11.40 18.92 -19.60
N SER A 3 11.86 19.24 -18.40
CA SER A 3 11.62 18.42 -17.19
C SER A 3 10.87 19.16 -16.08
N LEU A 4 10.18 20.25 -16.40
CA LEU A 4 9.53 21.12 -15.41
C LEU A 4 7.99 21.12 -15.48
N LEU A 5 7.37 20.20 -16.23
CA LEU A 5 5.91 20.19 -16.44
C LEU A 5 5.20 18.88 -16.06
N VAL A 6 5.78 18.02 -15.23
CA VAL A 6 5.09 16.80 -14.73
C VAL A 6 4.81 16.82 -13.22
N PHE A 7 5.35 17.80 -12.49
CA PHE A 7 5.16 17.91 -11.03
C PHE A 7 3.89 18.69 -10.60
N ALA A 8 2.84 18.72 -11.43
CA ALA A 8 1.68 19.60 -11.21
C ALA A 8 0.36 18.85 -10.94
N PHE A 9 0.36 17.53 -10.71
CA PHE A 9 -0.89 16.78 -10.46
C PHE A 9 -0.97 16.04 -9.12
N MET A 10 -0.02 16.23 -8.21
CA MET A 10 0.05 15.47 -6.94
C MET A 10 0.02 16.39 -5.70
N MET A 11 -0.81 17.44 -5.73
CA MET A 11 -1.05 18.33 -4.58
C MET A 11 -2.52 18.33 -4.11
N MET A 12 -3.23 17.20 -4.21
CA MET A 12 -4.60 17.08 -3.66
C MET A 12 -4.81 15.82 -2.81
N ALA A 13 -3.82 15.42 -2.00
CA ALA A 13 -4.03 14.40 -0.95
C ALA A 13 -3.36 14.74 0.38
N GLY A 14 -2.91 15.99 0.59
CA GLY A 14 -2.10 16.37 1.76
C GLY A 14 -2.84 17.18 2.83
N LEU A 15 -4.12 16.92 3.11
CA LEU A 15 -4.85 17.62 4.19
C LEU A 15 -5.87 16.69 4.87
N SER A 16 -5.41 15.74 5.68
CA SER A 16 -6.25 15.10 6.70
C SER A 16 -5.53 15.00 8.04
N ALA A 17 -4.86 16.08 8.45
CA ALA A 17 -4.52 16.29 9.85
C ALA A 17 -5.79 16.80 10.58
N GLY A 18 -6.61 15.87 11.12
CA GLY A 18 -7.61 16.19 12.15
C GLY A 18 -9.09 15.93 11.85
N ALA A 19 -9.46 15.20 10.79
CA ALA A 19 -10.85 14.77 10.58
C ALA A 19 -10.96 13.24 10.71
N ALA A 20 -11.95 12.76 11.47
CA ALA A 20 -12.29 11.35 11.53
C ALA A 20 -12.70 10.87 10.13
N GLN A 21 -11.85 10.08 9.49
CA GLN A 21 -12.10 9.50 8.17
C GLN A 21 -12.82 8.15 8.33
N SER A 22 -13.79 7.86 7.46
CA SER A 22 -14.40 6.52 7.43
C SER A 22 -13.46 5.47 6.85
N VAL A 23 -13.69 4.19 7.16
CA VAL A 23 -12.93 3.07 6.58
C VAL A 23 -13.01 3.06 5.06
N GLU A 24 -14.18 3.39 4.51
CA GLU A 24 -14.40 3.42 3.06
C GLU A 24 -13.59 4.53 2.39
N GLU A 25 -13.65 5.76 2.90
CA GLU A 25 -12.88 6.88 2.37
C GLU A 25 -11.38 6.62 2.46
N PHE A 26 -10.91 6.08 3.58
CA PHE A 26 -9.51 5.69 3.75
C PHE A 26 -9.10 4.64 2.74
N THR A 27 -9.90 3.57 2.60
CA THR A 27 -9.60 2.46 1.68
C THR A 27 -9.53 2.96 0.24
N GLN A 28 -10.52 3.74 -0.21
CA GLN A 28 -10.55 4.25 -1.58
C GLN A 28 -9.38 5.18 -1.86
N GLY A 29 -9.06 6.09 -0.93
CA GLY A 29 -7.93 7.00 -1.06
C GLY A 29 -6.58 6.27 -1.08
N PHE A 30 -6.38 5.32 -0.17
CA PHE A 30 -5.16 4.53 -0.09
C PHE A 30 -4.97 3.64 -1.33
N VAL A 31 -6.03 2.99 -1.82
CA VAL A 31 -6.00 2.18 -3.05
C VAL A 31 -5.70 3.05 -4.27
N ALA A 32 -6.29 4.25 -4.36
CA ALA A 32 -6.03 5.17 -5.46
C ALA A 32 -4.55 5.62 -5.47
N ALA A 33 -4.00 5.99 -4.31
CA ALA A 33 -2.60 6.34 -4.16
C ALA A 33 -1.67 5.16 -4.52
N THR A 34 -2.00 3.96 -4.04
CA THR A 34 -1.22 2.76 -4.32
C THR A 34 -1.22 2.43 -5.82
N ASN A 35 -2.37 2.50 -6.49
CA ASN A 35 -2.48 2.25 -7.93
C ASN A 35 -1.74 3.30 -8.76
N ALA A 36 -1.77 4.57 -8.37
CA ALA A 36 -0.99 5.61 -9.01
C ALA A 36 0.52 5.32 -8.89
N HIS A 37 0.96 4.92 -7.69
CA HIS A 37 2.35 4.58 -7.44
C HIS A 37 2.80 3.30 -8.18
N ILE A 38 1.93 2.29 -8.32
CA ILE A 38 2.16 1.11 -9.18
C ILE A 38 2.41 1.54 -10.63
N ALA A 39 1.65 2.50 -11.16
CA ALA A 39 1.82 2.98 -12.52
C ALA A 39 3.19 3.64 -12.71
N GLU A 40 3.58 4.53 -11.80
CA GLU A 40 4.90 5.19 -11.80
C GLU A 40 6.05 4.16 -11.70
N LEU A 41 5.92 3.20 -10.80
CA LEU A 41 6.91 2.12 -10.64
C LEU A 41 7.04 1.31 -11.94
N ASN A 42 5.94 1.01 -12.62
CA ASN A 42 5.96 0.29 -13.89
C ASN A 42 6.60 1.11 -15.02
N GLU A 43 6.38 2.43 -15.07
CA GLU A 43 7.05 3.31 -16.04
C GLU A 43 8.57 3.30 -15.84
N GLN A 44 9.04 3.43 -14.59
CA GLN A 44 10.46 3.38 -14.27
C GLN A 44 11.06 2.02 -14.63
N ARG A 45 10.38 0.93 -14.28
CA ARG A 45 10.85 -0.43 -14.59
C ARG A 45 10.90 -0.71 -16.08
N ALA A 46 9.92 -0.22 -16.84
CA ALA A 46 9.91 -0.32 -18.30
C ALA A 46 11.12 0.41 -18.92
N ALA A 47 11.43 1.61 -18.45
CA ALA A 47 12.58 2.39 -18.91
C ALA A 47 13.92 1.69 -18.63
N GLU A 48 13.99 0.89 -17.56
CA GLU A 48 15.16 0.08 -17.18
C GLU A 48 15.17 -1.32 -17.81
N GLY A 49 14.19 -1.67 -18.66
CA GLY A 49 14.06 -3.01 -19.25
C GLY A 49 13.77 -4.11 -18.24
N LYS A 50 13.25 -3.76 -17.05
CA LYS A 50 12.86 -4.71 -15.99
C LYS A 50 11.44 -5.24 -16.24
N LYS A 51 11.15 -6.44 -15.72
CA LYS A 51 9.81 -7.01 -15.72
C LYS A 51 8.83 -6.10 -14.98
N LEU A 52 7.68 -5.80 -15.58
CA LEU A 52 6.61 -5.04 -14.93
C LEU A 52 6.09 -5.76 -13.67
N TYR A 53 5.52 -4.98 -12.77
CA TYR A 53 4.83 -5.43 -11.57
C TYR A 53 3.35 -5.75 -11.86
N CYS A 54 2.48 -5.82 -10.83
CA CYS A 54 1.04 -5.79 -11.03
C CYS A 54 0.61 -4.51 -11.77
N SER A 55 -0.50 -4.56 -12.51
CA SER A 55 -1.05 -3.38 -13.18
C SER A 55 -1.85 -2.48 -12.23
N ALA A 56 -2.53 -3.09 -11.26
CA ALA A 56 -3.30 -2.42 -10.21
C ALA A 56 -3.63 -3.45 -9.10
N LEU A 57 -4.10 -2.94 -7.96
CA LEU A 57 -4.72 -3.76 -6.92
C LEU A 57 -6.04 -4.36 -7.41
N ASN A 58 -6.21 -5.66 -7.18
CA ASN A 58 -7.43 -6.41 -7.48
C ASN A 58 -8.41 -6.40 -6.31
N ASP A 59 -9.64 -6.87 -6.54
CA ASP A 59 -10.72 -6.87 -5.54
C ASP A 59 -10.35 -7.57 -4.23
N LYS A 60 -9.53 -8.64 -4.28
CA LYS A 60 -9.10 -9.36 -3.06
C LYS A 60 -8.14 -8.50 -2.24
N GLN A 61 -7.22 -7.80 -2.88
CA GLN A 61 -6.27 -6.89 -2.22
C GLN A 61 -7.00 -5.66 -1.66
N VAL A 62 -7.98 -5.12 -2.39
CA VAL A 62 -8.83 -4.03 -1.89
C VAL A 62 -9.64 -4.46 -0.67
N ALA A 63 -10.24 -5.65 -0.71
CA ALA A 63 -10.97 -6.20 0.43
C ALA A 63 -10.07 -6.47 1.65
N LEU A 64 -8.83 -6.92 1.42
CA LEU A 64 -7.82 -7.06 2.47
C LEU A 64 -7.54 -5.69 3.13
N ILE A 65 -7.26 -4.66 2.34
CA ILE A 65 -6.98 -3.30 2.85
C ILE A 65 -8.15 -2.78 3.68
N ALA A 66 -9.38 -2.90 3.17
CA ALA A 66 -10.58 -2.47 3.89
C ALA A 66 -10.74 -3.21 5.22
N LYS A 67 -10.52 -4.52 5.22
CA LYS A 67 -10.59 -5.36 6.42
C LYS A 67 -9.55 -4.92 7.45
N VAL A 68 -8.30 -4.74 7.03
CA VAL A 68 -7.21 -4.34 7.93
C VAL A 68 -7.47 -2.94 8.50
N ALA A 69 -7.86 -1.97 7.66
CA ALA A 69 -8.23 -0.62 8.09
C ALA A 69 -9.42 -0.59 9.06
N SER A 70 -10.36 -1.54 8.96
CA SER A 70 -11.50 -1.66 9.88
C SER A 70 -11.13 -2.23 11.26
N THR A 71 -9.89 -2.70 11.45
CA THR A 71 -9.44 -3.28 12.72
C THR A 71 -9.42 -2.19 13.79
N PRO A 72 -10.17 -2.35 14.90
CA PRO A 72 -10.17 -1.36 15.97
C PRO A 72 -8.75 -1.10 16.48
N GLU A 73 -8.41 0.17 16.64
CA GLU A 73 -7.14 0.63 17.20
C GLU A 73 -5.88 0.25 16.42
N ILE A 74 -6.02 -0.24 15.18
CA ILE A 74 -4.86 -0.57 14.36
C ILE A 74 -3.96 0.65 14.18
N THR A 75 -2.68 0.46 14.46
CA THR A 75 -1.68 1.51 14.26
C THR A 75 -1.26 1.58 12.80
N VAL A 76 -0.71 2.73 12.37
CA VAL A 76 -0.15 2.88 11.01
C VAL A 76 0.89 1.80 10.74
N LYS A 77 1.78 1.55 11.70
CA LYS A 77 2.77 0.49 11.60
C LYS A 77 2.14 -0.89 11.39
N ASP A 78 1.21 -1.28 12.27
CA ASP A 78 0.58 -2.60 12.18
C ASP A 78 -0.23 -2.77 10.88
N PHE A 79 -0.85 -1.69 10.40
CA PHE A 79 -1.54 -1.67 9.11
C PHE A 79 -0.57 -1.90 7.96
N VAL A 80 0.53 -1.12 7.91
CA VAL A 80 1.53 -1.24 6.83
C VAL A 80 2.14 -2.63 6.84
N GLU A 81 2.53 -3.17 8.00
CA GLU A 81 3.08 -4.52 8.12
C GLU A 81 2.07 -5.58 7.65
N THR A 82 0.83 -5.53 8.14
CA THR A 82 -0.20 -6.53 7.80
C THR A 82 -0.55 -6.51 6.31
N VAL A 83 -0.71 -5.33 5.71
CA VAL A 83 -1.06 -5.19 4.29
C VAL A 83 0.12 -5.63 3.42
N SER A 84 1.35 -5.19 3.73
CA SER A 84 2.56 -5.55 2.98
C SER A 84 2.80 -7.05 2.96
N ASP A 85 2.59 -7.73 4.08
CA ASP A 85 2.78 -9.18 4.21
C ASP A 85 1.78 -9.99 3.39
N SER A 86 0.65 -9.39 3.01
CA SER A 86 -0.49 -10.09 2.41
C SER A 86 -0.87 -9.60 1.01
N LEU A 87 -0.20 -8.56 0.47
CA LEU A 87 -0.59 -7.92 -0.78
C LEU A 87 -0.35 -8.83 -2.01
N GLU A 88 0.75 -9.57 -2.06
CA GLU A 88 1.09 -10.51 -3.15
C GLU A 88 0.88 -9.94 -4.56
N CYS A 89 1.46 -8.78 -4.91
CA CYS A 89 1.23 -8.17 -6.22
C CYS A 89 1.96 -8.90 -7.38
N TYR A 90 2.95 -9.72 -7.09
CA TYR A 90 3.43 -10.74 -8.03
C TYR A 90 2.72 -12.05 -7.77
N GLU A 91 2.15 -12.67 -8.81
CA GLU A 91 1.72 -14.07 -8.70
C GLU A 91 2.91 -14.92 -8.21
N PRO A 92 2.72 -15.77 -7.18
CA PRO A 92 3.75 -16.67 -6.72
C PRO A 92 4.24 -17.51 -7.90
N PHE A 93 5.54 -17.43 -8.19
CA PHE A 93 6.13 -18.19 -9.32
C PHE A 93 6.03 -19.71 -9.11
N TRP A 94 5.74 -20.17 -7.88
CA TRP A 94 5.45 -21.56 -7.52
C TRP A 94 4.18 -21.63 -6.66
N SER A 95 3.43 -22.72 -6.76
CA SER A 95 2.26 -22.95 -5.90
C SER A 95 2.64 -23.07 -4.42
N GLN A 96 1.67 -22.81 -3.53
CA GLN A 96 1.79 -22.81 -2.06
C GLN A 96 2.44 -24.07 -1.43
N TRP A 97 2.58 -25.16 -2.21
CA TRP A 97 3.16 -26.44 -1.80
C TRP A 97 4.69 -26.50 -1.76
N GLY A 98 5.41 -25.40 -2.02
CA GLY A 98 6.88 -25.33 -1.96
C GLY A 98 7.46 -24.24 -1.03
N HIS A 99 6.60 -23.49 -0.32
CA HIS A 99 6.96 -22.25 0.37
C HIS A 99 7.66 -22.44 1.71
N LYS A 100 7.22 -23.43 2.51
CA LYS A 100 7.69 -23.56 3.89
C LYS A 100 9.00 -24.34 4.03
N ASP A 101 9.29 -25.22 3.06
CA ASP A 101 10.34 -26.24 3.23
C ASP A 101 11.53 -26.10 2.28
N SER A 102 11.59 -25.04 1.45
CA SER A 102 12.74 -24.81 0.56
C SER A 102 13.37 -23.43 0.75
N ILE A 103 14.68 -23.42 1.05
CA ILE A 103 15.51 -22.20 1.14
C ILE A 103 15.43 -21.38 -0.16
N ARG A 104 15.24 -22.04 -1.30
CA ARG A 104 15.02 -21.38 -2.60
C ARG A 104 13.68 -20.65 -2.67
N GLY A 105 12.57 -21.27 -2.23
CA GLY A 105 11.25 -20.63 -2.22
C GLY A 105 11.22 -19.34 -1.37
N ILE A 106 11.90 -19.36 -0.22
CA ILE A 106 12.06 -18.20 0.65
C ILE A 106 12.84 -17.08 -0.06
N LEU A 107 13.97 -17.40 -0.71
CA LEU A 107 14.85 -16.40 -1.36
C LEU A 107 14.27 -15.79 -2.64
N PHE A 108 13.48 -16.54 -3.42
CA PHE A 108 12.93 -16.03 -4.69
C PHE A 108 11.69 -15.13 -4.49
N ASN A 109 10.91 -15.34 -3.42
CA ASN A 109 9.81 -14.44 -3.06
C ASN A 109 10.24 -13.22 -2.23
N THR A 110 11.46 -13.21 -1.66
CA THR A 110 11.96 -12.04 -0.90
C THR A 110 11.94 -10.77 -1.75
N LYS A 111 12.23 -10.84 -3.05
CA LYS A 111 12.21 -9.65 -3.92
C LYS A 111 10.79 -9.13 -4.19
N ALA A 112 9.82 -10.03 -4.33
CA ALA A 112 8.41 -9.66 -4.48
C ALA A 112 7.92 -9.02 -3.18
N TYR A 113 8.21 -9.66 -2.05
CA TYR A 113 7.91 -9.15 -0.72
C TYR A 113 8.52 -7.77 -0.44
N VAL A 114 9.81 -7.56 -0.77
CA VAL A 114 10.46 -6.25 -0.60
C VAL A 114 9.79 -5.17 -1.44
N LEU A 115 9.34 -5.51 -2.65
CA LEU A 115 8.59 -4.57 -3.50
C LEU A 115 7.19 -4.29 -2.95
N ASP A 116 6.46 -5.31 -2.49
CA ASP A 116 5.15 -5.14 -1.84
C ASP A 116 5.28 -4.23 -0.60
N ASN A 117 6.28 -4.49 0.24
CA ASN A 117 6.57 -3.68 1.42
C ASN A 117 6.92 -2.24 1.05
N THR A 118 7.83 -2.04 0.09
CA THR A 118 8.22 -0.70 -0.37
C THR A 118 7.01 0.07 -0.91
N LEU A 119 6.19 -0.58 -1.73
CA LEU A 119 4.97 0.00 -2.31
C LEU A 119 4.02 0.51 -1.23
N ILE A 120 3.71 -0.31 -0.21
CA ILE A 120 2.74 0.05 0.83
C ILE A 120 3.28 1.15 1.75
N ASN A 121 4.56 1.09 2.12
CA ASN A 121 5.21 2.15 2.90
C ASN A 121 5.16 3.49 2.15
N GLU A 122 5.59 3.51 0.89
CA GLU A 122 5.59 4.73 0.07
C GLU A 122 4.17 5.23 -0.19
N SER A 123 3.22 4.33 -0.42
CA SER A 123 1.80 4.69 -0.59
C SER A 123 1.21 5.31 0.68
N MET A 124 1.59 4.84 1.87
CA MET A 124 1.17 5.46 3.14
C MET A 124 1.72 6.88 3.30
N VAL A 125 2.98 7.09 2.95
CA VAL A 125 3.60 8.42 2.97
C VAL A 125 2.94 9.34 1.94
N LEU A 126 2.72 8.87 0.71
CA LEU A 126 2.10 9.66 -0.36
C LEU A 126 0.64 9.99 -0.08
N PHE A 127 -0.11 9.05 0.48
CA PHE A 127 -1.54 9.21 0.76
C PHE A 127 -1.80 10.03 2.02
N ALA A 128 -1.17 9.67 3.14
CA ALA A 128 -1.51 10.21 4.45
C ALA A 128 -0.45 11.17 5.01
N GLY A 129 0.72 11.28 4.37
CA GLY A 129 1.86 12.04 4.92
C GLY A 129 2.41 11.44 6.21
N ARG A 130 2.11 10.16 6.50
CA ARG A 130 2.44 9.50 7.76
C ARG A 130 3.69 8.65 7.60
N ASP A 131 4.60 8.74 8.58
CA ASP A 131 5.73 7.83 8.68
C ASP A 131 5.19 6.41 8.97
N PRO A 132 5.55 5.40 8.18
CA PRO A 132 5.01 4.05 8.35
C PRO A 132 5.41 3.38 9.66
N ASN A 133 6.36 3.93 10.42
CA ASN A 133 6.81 3.37 11.69
C ASN A 133 6.07 3.96 12.91
N ILE A 134 5.06 4.82 12.70
CA ILE A 134 4.34 5.43 13.81
C ILE A 134 3.31 4.49 14.42
N TYR A 135 3.15 4.60 15.73
CA TYR A 135 2.20 3.82 16.53
C TYR A 135 0.86 4.57 16.74
N GLU A 136 0.58 5.57 15.91
CA GLU A 136 -0.69 6.28 15.91
C GLU A 136 -1.76 5.46 15.19
N LYS A 137 -3.02 5.63 15.58
CA LYS A 137 -4.15 4.93 14.95
C LYS A 137 -4.27 5.34 13.47
N VAL A 138 -4.51 4.37 12.59
CA VAL A 138 -4.77 4.64 11.17
C VAL A 138 -6.00 5.52 11.01
N LEU A 139 -7.06 5.21 11.76
CA LEU A 139 -8.32 5.95 11.78
C LEU A 139 -8.63 6.41 13.21
N GLU A 140 -9.00 7.68 13.35
CA GLU A 140 -9.70 8.14 14.54
C GLU A 140 -11.16 7.73 14.42
N VAL A 141 -11.59 6.78 15.26
CA VAL A 141 -13.02 6.47 15.39
C VAL A 141 -13.65 7.67 16.08
N ALA A 142 -14.57 8.37 15.39
CA ALA A 142 -15.36 9.41 16.02
C ALA A 142 -16.01 8.84 17.29
N ALA A 143 -15.80 9.49 18.44
CA ALA A 143 -16.44 9.07 19.68
C ALA A 143 -17.94 8.94 19.41
N PRO A 144 -18.60 7.84 19.84
CA PRO A 144 -20.05 7.73 19.68
C PRO A 144 -20.66 8.95 20.36
N SER A 145 -21.38 9.77 19.58
CA SER A 145 -22.09 10.92 20.14
C SER A 145 -23.09 10.37 21.16
N GLU A 146 -22.83 10.58 22.44
CA GLU A 146 -23.81 10.33 23.49
C GLU A 146 -25.05 11.19 23.19
N PHE A 147 -26.13 10.54 22.75
CA PHE A 147 -27.48 11.10 22.67
C PHE A 147 -28.35 10.46 23.74
#